data_AF-A0A7V8QNJ2-F1
#
_entry.id   AF-A0A7V8QNJ2-F1
#
_cell.length_a   1.000
_cell.length_b   1.000
_cell.length_c   1.000
_cell.angle_alpha   90.00
_cell.angle_beta   90.00
_cell.angle_gamma   90.00
#
_symmetry.space_group_name_H-M   'P 1'
#
loop_
_entity.id
_entity.type
_entity.pdbx_description
1 polymer ?
#
loop_
_entity_poly.entity_id
_entity_poly.type
_entity_poly.pdbx_seq_one_letter_code
_entity_poly.pdbx_strand_id
1 'polypeptide(L)'
;WIVISKFINEKFDEVTGEKSIAFWRNSVWVSSAYLWAAWLSHDVANIAVYLPRQIDVWLLAVVLAYFTILLFYIFYIQGGPIQKVVLDKTGTRYARSATIINTIYAIVLYYFKELNDLPMSTTWVFVGLLCGRELAISTMNKEYKFKYVFPLIGKDFVKMIFGLSVSVGIVLSIHYIIIPGGYGL
;
A
#
# COMPACT_ATOMS: atom_id res chain seq x y z
N TRP A 1 4.08 2.61 -17.19
CA TRP A 1 5.45 2.11 -16.95
C TRP A 1 6.26 1.92 -18.23
N ILE A 2 5.79 1.19 -19.25
CA ILE A 2 6.53 0.97 -20.54
C ILE A 2 6.99 2.28 -21.21
N VAL A 3 6.17 3.34 -21.12
CA VAL A 3 6.53 4.68 -21.62
C VAL A 3 7.61 5.33 -20.74
N ILE A 4 7.54 5.16 -19.43
CA ILE A 4 8.49 5.73 -18.46
C ILE A 4 9.85 5.04 -18.56
N SER A 5 9.87 3.72 -18.72
CA SER A 5 11.11 2.95 -18.93
C SER A 5 11.81 3.26 -20.26
N LYS A 6 11.10 3.85 -21.24
CA LYS A 6 11.73 4.37 -22.47
C LYS A 6 12.42 5.73 -22.25
N PHE A 7 11.92 6.54 -21.32
CA PHE A 7 12.49 7.86 -21.00
C PHE A 7 13.56 7.80 -19.89
N ILE A 8 13.52 6.78 -19.03
CA ILE A 8 14.41 6.67 -17.87
C ILE A 8 15.25 5.41 -18.02
N ASN A 9 16.45 5.59 -18.57
CA ASN A 9 17.39 4.50 -18.82
C ASN A 9 18.32 4.32 -17.61
N GLU A 10 17.79 3.72 -16.54
CA GLU A 10 18.52 3.47 -15.28
C GLU A 10 19.68 2.47 -15.42
N LYS A 11 19.87 1.87 -16.62
CA LYS A 11 20.93 0.91 -16.91
C LYS A 11 22.32 1.53 -17.05
N PHE A 12 22.42 2.80 -17.40
CA PHE A 12 23.71 3.44 -17.74
C PHE A 12 24.09 4.63 -16.87
N ASP A 13 23.23 5.05 -15.95
CA ASP A 13 23.41 6.29 -15.19
C ASP A 13 23.53 5.95 -13.71
N GLU A 14 24.73 5.49 -13.31
CA GLU A 14 25.06 5.38 -11.90
C GLU A 14 25.07 6.80 -11.31
N VAL A 15 24.13 7.04 -10.39
CA VAL A 15 24.07 8.28 -9.62
C VAL A 15 25.33 8.35 -8.75
N THR A 16 26.41 8.91 -9.31
CA THR A 16 27.76 8.92 -8.73
C THR A 16 28.00 10.06 -7.74
N GLY A 17 27.15 11.09 -7.76
CA GLY A 17 27.24 12.21 -6.83
C GLY A 17 26.60 11.91 -5.47
N GLU A 18 27.37 11.98 -4.39
CA GLU A 18 26.92 11.84 -2.99
C GLU A 18 25.68 12.69 -2.66
N LYS A 19 25.63 13.92 -3.19
CA LYS A 19 24.47 14.83 -3.04
C LYS A 19 23.22 14.33 -3.75
N SER A 20 23.37 13.68 -4.90
CA SER A 20 22.25 13.13 -5.66
C SER A 20 21.72 11.86 -4.99
N ILE A 21 22.60 11.02 -4.44
CA ILE A 21 22.20 9.85 -3.63
C ILE A 21 21.41 10.30 -2.40
N ALA A 22 21.90 11.32 -1.68
CA ALA A 22 21.20 11.87 -0.52
C ALA A 22 19.83 12.48 -0.91
N PHE A 23 19.76 13.19 -2.03
CA PHE A 23 18.51 13.73 -2.57
C PHE A 23 17.50 12.61 -2.86
N TRP A 24 17.86 11.61 -3.65
CA TRP A 24 16.95 10.51 -4.01
C TRP A 24 16.54 9.69 -2.79
N ARG A 25 17.45 9.46 -1.84
CA ARG A 25 17.10 8.81 -0.56
C ARG A 25 16.03 9.61 0.18
N ASN A 26 16.22 10.92 0.33
CA ASN A 26 15.26 11.78 1.02
C ASN A 26 13.92 11.86 0.26
N SER A 27 13.94 11.92 -1.07
CA SER A 27 12.73 11.91 -1.89
C SER A 27 11.93 10.62 -1.76
N VAL A 28 12.58 9.46 -1.64
CA VAL A 28 11.90 8.19 -1.33
C VAL A 28 11.21 8.28 0.03
N TRP A 29 11.90 8.78 1.06
CA TRP A 29 11.32 8.93 2.40
C TRP A 29 10.10 9.84 2.40
N VAL A 30 10.20 11.03 1.78
CA VAL A 30 9.09 12.00 1.71
C VAL A 30 7.90 11.41 0.93
N SER A 31 8.15 10.82 -0.24
CA SER A 31 7.09 10.25 -1.06
C SER A 31 6.42 9.03 -0.39
N SER A 32 7.19 8.21 0.32
CA SER A 32 6.65 7.06 1.07
C SER A 32 5.86 7.50 2.31
N ALA A 33 6.32 8.54 3.02
CA ALA A 33 5.60 9.14 4.14
C ALA A 33 4.25 9.72 3.70
N TYR A 34 4.19 10.39 2.54
CA TYR A 34 2.95 10.90 1.98
C TYR A 34 1.95 9.77 1.68
N LEU A 35 2.40 8.71 0.99
CA LEU A 35 1.54 7.55 0.69
C LEU A 35 1.05 6.87 1.96
N TRP A 36 1.93 6.72 2.96
CA TRP A 36 1.58 6.15 4.25
C TRP A 36 0.54 7.00 5.00
N ALA A 37 0.69 8.32 5.00
CA ALA A 37 -0.29 9.23 5.60
C ALA A 37 -1.64 9.20 4.88
N ALA A 38 -1.63 9.12 3.55
CA ALA A 38 -2.85 8.99 2.76
C ALA A 38 -3.58 7.67 3.09
N TRP A 39 -2.86 6.55 3.19
CA TRP A 39 -3.44 5.27 3.56
C TRP A 39 -3.99 5.26 4.98
N LEU A 40 -3.21 5.77 5.95
CA LEU A 40 -3.66 5.87 7.33
C LEU A 40 -4.97 6.67 7.41
N SER A 41 -5.08 7.77 6.66
CA SER A 41 -6.29 8.59 6.62
C SER A 41 -7.49 7.83 6.06
N HIS A 42 -7.30 7.03 5.01
CA HIS A 42 -8.37 6.20 4.43
C HIS A 42 -8.81 5.08 5.37
N ASP A 43 -7.89 4.37 6.01
CA ASP A 43 -8.23 3.28 6.93
C ASP A 43 -8.91 3.81 8.20
N VAL A 44 -8.46 4.96 8.72
CA VAL A 44 -9.14 5.66 9.83
C VAL A 44 -10.54 6.11 9.40
N ALA A 45 -10.73 6.61 8.17
CA ALA A 45 -12.05 6.99 7.68
C ALA A 45 -13.02 5.79 7.62
N ASN A 46 -12.54 4.62 7.19
CA ASN A 46 -13.35 3.39 7.18
C ASN A 46 -13.82 2.99 8.59
N ILE A 47 -12.96 3.15 9.61
CA ILE A 47 -13.34 2.87 11.01
C ILE A 47 -14.24 3.98 11.55
N ALA A 48 -13.98 5.25 11.22
CA ALA A 48 -14.72 6.41 11.70
C ALA A 48 -16.19 6.40 11.26
N VAL A 49 -16.54 5.74 10.15
CA VAL A 49 -17.93 5.53 9.72
C VAL A 49 -18.75 4.75 10.75
N TYR A 50 -18.12 3.89 11.55
CA TYR A 50 -18.79 3.14 12.63
C TYR A 50 -18.90 3.93 13.94
N LEU A 51 -18.33 5.14 14.02
CA LEU A 51 -18.38 5.98 15.20
C LEU A 51 -19.71 6.78 15.23
N PRO A 52 -20.34 6.98 16.40
CA PRO A 52 -21.54 7.81 16.50
C PRO A 52 -21.28 9.23 15.97
N ARG A 53 -22.24 9.78 15.21
CA ARG A 53 -22.11 11.12 14.58
C ARG A 53 -21.96 12.26 15.59
N GLN A 54 -22.46 12.07 16.81
CA GLN A 54 -22.22 12.96 17.93
C GLN A 54 -21.24 12.26 18.87
N ILE A 55 -20.02 12.79 18.92
CA ILE A 55 -18.94 12.21 19.72
C ILE A 55 -18.87 12.98 21.02
N ASP A 56 -19.09 12.29 22.13
CA ASP A 56 -18.78 12.84 23.45
C ASP A 56 -17.26 13.05 23.59
N VAL A 57 -16.85 14.13 24.24
CA VAL A 57 -15.43 14.52 24.38
C VAL A 57 -14.63 13.38 25.02
N TRP A 58 -15.25 12.64 25.94
CA TRP A 58 -14.66 11.46 26.56
C TRP A 58 -14.41 10.32 25.55
N LEU A 59 -15.39 10.01 24.70
CA LEU A 59 -15.25 8.99 23.67
C LEU A 59 -14.18 9.37 22.63
N LEU A 60 -14.12 10.65 22.25
CA LEU A 60 -13.08 11.18 21.37
C LEU A 60 -11.68 10.95 21.96
N ALA A 61 -11.50 11.29 23.23
CA ALA A 61 -10.21 11.16 23.92
C ALA A 61 -9.76 9.70 24.00
N VAL A 62 -10.67 8.76 24.29
CA VAL A 62 -10.35 7.32 24.32
C VAL A 62 -9.96 6.81 22.93
N VAL A 63 -10.70 7.19 21.89
CA VAL A 63 -10.39 6.79 20.50
C VAL A 63 -9.03 7.32 20.06
N LEU A 64 -8.75 8.61 20.32
CA LEU A 64 -7.46 9.23 20.00
C LEU A 64 -6.30 8.58 20.76
N ALA A 65 -6.49 8.29 22.05
CA ALA A 65 -5.49 7.61 22.88
C ALA A 65 -5.21 6.19 22.34
N TYR A 66 -6.26 5.44 22.00
CA TYR A 66 -6.14 4.10 21.44
C TYR A 66 -5.36 4.11 20.12
N PHE A 67 -5.72 4.96 19.16
CA PHE A 67 -5.01 5.07 17.89
C PHE A 67 -3.55 5.51 18.07
N THR A 68 -3.28 6.42 19.01
CA THR A 68 -1.92 6.89 19.31
C THR A 68 -1.06 5.78 19.89
N ILE A 69 -1.58 5.00 20.85
CA ILE A 69 -0.89 3.85 21.44
C ILE A 69 -0.64 2.77 20.39
N LEU A 70 -1.64 2.48 19.54
CA LEU A 70 -1.51 1.52 18.47
C LEU A 70 -0.42 1.92 17.45
N LEU A 71 -0.42 3.18 17.03
CA LEU A 71 0.63 3.74 16.17
C LEU A 71 2.01 3.64 16.81
N PHE A 72 2.12 3.99 18.09
CA PHE A 72 3.37 3.87 18.85
C PHE A 72 3.85 2.42 18.92
N TYR A 73 2.95 1.47 19.16
CA TYR A 73 3.25 0.04 19.19
C TYR A 73 3.74 -0.48 17.82
N ILE A 74 3.11 -0.03 16.72
CA ILE A 74 3.55 -0.37 15.35
C ILE A 74 4.97 0.16 15.10
N PHE A 75 5.26 1.41 15.47
CA PHE A 75 6.60 1.98 15.34
C PHE A 75 7.63 1.29 16.26
N TYR A 76 7.22 0.86 17.46
CA TYR A 76 8.07 0.12 18.38
C TYR A 76 8.52 -1.23 17.81
N ILE A 77 7.65 -1.91 17.05
CA ILE A 77 7.98 -3.17 16.37
C ILE A 77 8.74 -2.94 15.05
N GLN A 78 8.85 -1.69 14.59
CA GLN A 78 9.60 -1.27 13.39
C GLN A 78 9.16 -1.96 12.08
N GLY A 79 8.02 -2.66 12.08
CA GLY A 79 7.51 -3.43 10.94
C GLY A 79 7.90 -4.91 10.91
N GLY A 80 8.62 -5.42 11.92
CA GLY A 80 8.83 -6.86 12.12
C GLY A 80 9.48 -7.59 10.91
N PRO A 81 9.05 -8.82 10.55
CA PRO A 81 9.66 -9.60 9.46
C PRO A 81 9.62 -8.92 8.08
N ILE A 82 8.65 -8.03 7.86
CA ILE A 82 8.48 -7.28 6.60
C ILE A 82 9.65 -6.32 6.37
N GLN A 83 10.25 -5.78 7.43
CA GLN A 83 11.42 -4.90 7.33
C GLN A 83 12.62 -5.64 6.71
N LYS A 84 12.83 -6.92 7.05
CA LYS A 84 13.91 -7.74 6.46
C LYS A 84 13.71 -7.99 4.96
N VAL A 85 12.46 -8.28 4.55
CA VAL A 85 12.10 -8.49 3.13
C VAL A 85 12.31 -7.21 2.31
N VAL A 86 12.05 -6.03 2.89
CA VAL A 86 12.27 -4.75 2.22
C VAL A 86 13.76 -4.39 2.17
N LEU A 87 14.50 -4.57 3.27
CA LEU A 87 15.92 -4.25 3.36
C LEU A 87 16.79 -5.14 2.44
N ASP A 88 16.47 -6.42 2.32
CA ASP A 88 17.18 -7.38 1.43
C ASP A 88 16.97 -7.07 -0.07
N LYS A 89 16.00 -6.20 -0.42
CA LYS A 89 15.64 -5.86 -1.80
C LYS A 89 16.04 -4.44 -2.21
N THR A 90 16.43 -3.58 -1.26
CA THR A 90 16.78 -2.16 -1.52
C THR A 90 18.28 -1.95 -1.75
N GLY A 91 18.73 -2.14 -2.99
CA GLY A 91 19.95 -1.48 -3.46
C GLY A 91 19.70 0.02 -3.70
N THR A 92 20.67 0.88 -3.42
CA THR A 92 20.63 2.35 -3.65
C THR A 92 20.26 2.72 -5.10
N ARG A 93 20.49 1.80 -6.05
CA ARG A 93 20.11 1.91 -7.47
C ARG A 93 18.60 2.09 -7.69
N TYR A 94 17.75 1.67 -6.75
CA TYR A 94 16.28 1.68 -6.91
C TYR A 94 15.57 2.91 -6.30
N ALA A 95 16.30 3.83 -5.66
CA ALA A 95 15.68 4.98 -4.98
C ALA A 95 14.98 5.95 -5.95
N ARG A 96 15.55 6.16 -7.15
CA ARG A 96 14.98 7.04 -8.17
C ARG A 96 13.69 6.46 -8.75
N SER A 97 13.72 5.21 -9.24
CA SER A 97 12.51 4.49 -9.65
C SER A 97 11.43 4.44 -8.55
N ALA A 98 11.79 4.14 -7.30
CA ALA A 98 10.83 4.11 -6.19
C ALA A 98 10.16 5.47 -5.96
N THR A 99 10.92 6.57 -6.01
CA THR A 99 10.37 7.93 -5.89
C THR A 99 9.37 8.22 -7.01
N ILE A 100 9.70 7.89 -8.26
CA ILE A 100 8.84 8.17 -9.42
C ILE A 100 7.53 7.38 -9.32
N ILE A 101 7.62 6.10 -8.95
CA ILE A 101 6.46 5.26 -8.72
C ILE A 101 5.60 5.87 -7.62
N ASN A 102 6.19 6.23 -6.48
CA ASN A 102 5.45 6.84 -5.37
C ASN A 102 4.77 8.15 -5.77
N THR A 103 5.44 9.01 -6.56
CA THR A 103 4.87 10.27 -7.05
C THR A 103 3.68 10.04 -7.97
N ILE A 104 3.76 9.07 -8.89
CA ILE A 104 2.61 8.74 -9.76
C ILE A 104 1.43 8.24 -8.93
N TYR A 105 1.69 7.39 -7.93
CA TYR A 105 0.64 6.95 -7.01
C TYR A 105 0.06 8.09 -6.19
N ALA A 106 0.89 9.02 -5.70
CA ALA A 106 0.42 10.21 -5.01
C ALA A 106 -0.51 11.05 -5.91
N ILE A 107 -0.19 11.20 -7.19
CA ILE A 107 -1.03 11.90 -8.17
C ILE A 107 -2.34 11.15 -8.41
N VAL A 108 -2.31 9.82 -8.57
CA VAL A 108 -3.52 9.01 -8.73
C VAL A 108 -4.40 9.10 -7.48
N LEU A 109 -3.82 8.97 -6.29
CA LEU A 109 -4.54 9.11 -5.02
C LEU A 109 -5.16 10.51 -4.87
N TYR A 110 -4.40 11.55 -5.20
CA TYR A 110 -4.89 12.92 -5.19
C TYR A 110 -6.07 13.11 -6.15
N TYR A 111 -5.97 12.58 -7.37
CA TYR A 111 -7.07 12.63 -8.36
C TYR A 111 -8.33 11.93 -7.87
N PHE A 112 -8.20 10.75 -7.26
CA PHE A 112 -9.35 10.02 -6.74
C PHE A 112 -9.90 10.56 -5.42
N LYS A 113 -9.11 11.32 -4.65
CA LYS A 113 -9.55 11.91 -3.38
C LYS A 113 -10.20 13.27 -3.57
N GLU A 114 -9.64 14.12 -4.44
CA GLU A 114 -10.03 15.53 -4.56
C GLU A 114 -11.00 15.78 -5.72
N LEU A 115 -10.93 14.98 -6.79
CA LEU A 115 -11.74 15.18 -7.99
C LEU A 115 -12.90 14.17 -8.12
N ASN A 116 -12.97 13.15 -7.24
CA ASN A 116 -14.02 12.14 -7.25
C ASN A 116 -14.48 11.78 -5.83
N ASP A 117 -15.78 11.76 -5.58
CA ASP A 117 -16.37 11.29 -4.30
C ASP A 117 -16.48 9.75 -4.20
N LEU A 118 -15.72 9.01 -5.02
CA LEU A 118 -15.85 7.56 -5.07
C LEU A 118 -15.04 6.90 -3.95
N PRO A 119 -15.65 6.01 -3.12
CA PRO A 119 -14.93 5.30 -2.08
C PRO A 119 -13.85 4.43 -2.71
N MET A 120 -12.59 4.74 -2.38
CA MET A 120 -11.43 4.05 -2.91
C MET A 120 -11.15 2.77 -2.11
N SER A 121 -10.86 1.67 -2.83
CA SER A 121 -10.31 0.48 -2.18
C SER A 121 -8.79 0.60 -2.04
N THR A 122 -8.35 0.94 -0.82
CA THR A 122 -6.93 1.02 -0.45
C THR A 122 -6.18 -0.29 -0.73
N THR A 123 -6.85 -1.44 -0.62
CA THR A 123 -6.32 -2.76 -0.97
C THR A 123 -5.96 -2.89 -2.46
N TRP A 124 -6.87 -2.52 -3.37
CA TRP A 124 -6.58 -2.67 -4.80
C TRP A 124 -5.51 -1.69 -5.28
N VAL A 125 -5.45 -0.51 -4.68
CA VAL A 125 -4.37 0.46 -4.93
C VAL A 125 -3.03 -0.08 -4.40
N PHE A 126 -3.00 -0.68 -3.22
CA PHE A 126 -1.81 -1.33 -2.63
C PHE A 126 -1.27 -2.45 -3.53
N VAL A 127 -2.15 -3.32 -3.99
CA VAL A 127 -1.79 -4.44 -4.88
C VAL A 127 -1.27 -3.92 -6.21
N GLY A 128 -1.91 -2.89 -6.76
CA GLY A 128 -1.43 -2.17 -7.94
C GLY A 128 -0.01 -1.64 -7.73
N LEU A 129 0.27 -1.04 -6.57
CA LEU A 129 1.58 -0.49 -6.21
C LEU A 129 2.66 -1.55 -6.10
N LEU A 130 2.39 -2.65 -5.41
CA LEU A 130 3.33 -3.77 -5.31
C LEU A 130 3.60 -4.39 -6.69
N CYS A 131 2.55 -4.67 -7.46
CA CYS A 131 2.66 -5.24 -8.80
C CYS A 131 3.43 -4.29 -9.73
N GLY A 132 3.11 -2.98 -9.71
CA GLY A 132 3.79 -1.96 -10.50
C GLY A 132 5.28 -1.85 -10.18
N ARG A 133 5.66 -1.94 -8.89
CA ARG A 133 7.06 -1.93 -8.45
C ARG A 133 7.82 -3.18 -8.87
N GLU A 134 7.24 -4.37 -8.70
CA GLU A 134 7.89 -5.62 -9.09
C GLU A 134 8.01 -5.75 -10.63
N LEU A 135 7.01 -5.30 -11.39
CA LEU A 135 7.08 -5.19 -12.86
C LEU A 135 8.10 -4.15 -13.31
N ALA A 136 8.29 -3.08 -12.53
CA ALA A 136 9.31 -2.08 -12.80
C ALA A 136 10.72 -2.64 -12.71
N ILE A 137 11.00 -3.34 -11.62
CA ILE A 137 12.29 -4.00 -11.37
C ILE A 137 12.54 -5.12 -12.41
N SER A 138 11.50 -5.89 -12.77
CA SER A 138 11.63 -6.98 -13.75
C SER A 138 11.91 -6.49 -15.17
N THR A 139 11.38 -5.34 -15.56
CA THR A 139 11.60 -4.77 -16.90
C THR A 139 13.03 -4.25 -17.08
N MET A 140 13.73 -3.94 -15.97
CA MET A 140 15.06 -3.33 -15.98
C MET A 140 16.21 -4.35 -16.03
N ASN A 141 15.99 -5.58 -15.58
CA ASN A 141 16.98 -6.66 -15.63
C ASN A 141 16.75 -7.55 -16.86
N LYS A 142 17.63 -7.49 -17.87
CA LYS A 142 17.56 -8.35 -19.07
C LYS A 142 17.62 -9.87 -18.76
N GLU A 143 18.17 -10.26 -17.61
CA GLU A 143 18.24 -11.66 -17.17
C GLU A 143 17.05 -12.10 -16.29
N TYR A 144 16.27 -11.16 -15.71
CA TYR A 144 15.06 -11.47 -14.94
C TYR A 144 13.85 -11.51 -15.87
N LYS A 145 13.57 -12.67 -16.45
CA LYS A 145 12.43 -12.86 -17.36
C LYS A 145 11.10 -12.59 -16.62
N PHE A 146 10.20 -11.87 -17.29
CA PHE A 146 8.76 -11.70 -16.95
C PHE A 146 8.08 -12.98 -16.43
N LYS A 147 8.56 -14.15 -16.88
CA LYS A 147 8.10 -15.50 -16.49
C LYS A 147 8.27 -15.83 -15.00
N TYR A 148 9.14 -15.16 -14.25
CA TYR A 148 9.32 -15.40 -12.80
C TYR A 148 8.48 -14.46 -11.92
N VAL A 149 8.27 -13.23 -12.36
CA VAL A 149 7.59 -12.19 -11.55
C VAL A 149 6.07 -12.31 -11.67
N PHE A 150 5.56 -12.63 -12.87
CA PHE A 150 4.12 -12.81 -13.08
C PHE A 150 3.49 -13.95 -12.24
N PRO A 151 4.09 -15.16 -12.12
CA PRO A 151 3.55 -16.18 -11.21
C PRO A 151 3.75 -15.85 -9.72
N LEU A 152 4.76 -15.06 -9.35
CA LEU A 152 4.95 -14.61 -7.97
C LEU A 152 3.81 -13.65 -7.57
N ILE A 153 3.60 -12.60 -8.37
CA ILE A 153 2.51 -11.63 -8.20
C ILE A 153 1.15 -12.35 -8.30
N GLY A 154 0.98 -13.24 -9.28
CA GLY A 154 -0.25 -14.00 -9.47
C GLY A 154 -0.58 -14.89 -8.27
N LYS A 155 0.41 -15.52 -7.63
CA LYS A 155 0.20 -16.31 -6.42
C LYS A 155 -0.29 -15.45 -5.25
N ASP A 156 0.30 -14.26 -5.07
CA ASP A 156 -0.10 -13.35 -4.00
C ASP A 156 -1.47 -12.73 -4.28
N PHE A 157 -1.77 -12.43 -5.55
CA PHE A 157 -3.08 -11.98 -6.03
C PHE A 157 -4.19 -13.01 -5.77
N VAL A 158 -3.94 -14.28 -6.09
CA VAL A 158 -4.90 -15.38 -5.85
C VAL A 158 -5.16 -15.56 -4.35
N LYS A 159 -4.13 -15.47 -3.51
CA LYS A 159 -4.32 -15.53 -2.04
C LYS A 159 -5.21 -14.40 -1.52
N MET A 160 -5.04 -13.17 -2.02
CA MET A 160 -5.88 -12.04 -1.63
C MET A 160 -7.31 -12.18 -2.12
N ILE A 161 -7.52 -12.59 -3.38
CA ILE A 161 -8.86 -12.84 -3.92
C ILE A 161 -9.56 -13.92 -3.09
N PHE A 162 -8.85 -15.01 -2.77
CA PHE A 162 -9.41 -16.06 -1.95
C PHE A 162 -9.84 -15.55 -0.57
N GLY A 163 -9.00 -14.74 0.10
CA GLY A 163 -9.34 -14.11 1.37
C GLY A 163 -10.60 -13.23 1.27
N LEU A 164 -10.70 -12.42 0.21
CA LEU A 164 -11.89 -11.59 -0.05
C LEU A 164 -13.13 -12.46 -0.28
N SER A 165 -13.03 -13.48 -1.13
CA SER A 165 -14.13 -14.40 -1.44
C SER A 165 -14.63 -15.14 -0.21
N VAL A 166 -13.72 -15.61 0.67
CA VAL A 166 -14.10 -16.25 1.94
C VAL A 166 -14.80 -15.25 2.87
N SER A 167 -14.28 -14.02 3.00
CA SER A 167 -14.91 -12.99 3.84
C SER A 167 -16.32 -12.65 3.37
N VAL A 168 -16.51 -12.44 2.06
CA VAL A 168 -17.84 -12.18 1.47
C VAL A 168 -18.75 -13.40 1.64
N GLY A 169 -18.22 -14.61 1.41
CA GLY A 169 -18.94 -15.86 1.59
C GLY A 169 -19.48 -16.02 3.01
N ILE A 170 -18.67 -15.77 4.03
CA ILE A 170 -19.09 -15.84 5.44
C ILE A 170 -20.21 -14.85 5.72
N VAL A 171 -20.07 -13.58 5.30
CA VAL A 171 -21.09 -12.55 5.53
C VAL A 171 -22.41 -12.93 4.85
N LEU A 172 -22.37 -13.41 3.61
CA LEU A 172 -23.54 -13.86 2.87
C LEU A 172 -24.16 -15.11 3.51
N SER A 173 -23.36 -16.07 3.97
CA SER A 173 -23.87 -17.24 4.71
C SER A 173 -24.57 -16.83 6.00
N ILE A 174 -24.03 -15.87 6.75
CA ILE A 174 -24.70 -15.34 7.94
C ILE A 174 -26.04 -14.70 7.57
N HIS A 175 -26.05 -13.79 6.59
CA HIS A 175 -27.25 -13.02 6.23
C HIS A 175 -28.35 -13.84 5.54
N TYR A 176 -27.98 -14.80 4.69
CA TYR A 176 -28.94 -15.53 3.85
C TYR A 176 -29.24 -16.95 4.33
N ILE A 177 -28.39 -17.56 5.17
CA ILE A 177 -28.59 -18.95 5.62
C ILE A 177 -28.84 -19.00 7.13
N ILE A 178 -28.02 -18.33 7.94
CA ILE A 178 -28.08 -18.46 9.41
C ILE A 178 -29.20 -17.62 10.02
N ILE A 179 -29.30 -16.34 9.66
CA ILE A 179 -30.35 -15.42 10.18
C ILE A 179 -31.75 -15.87 9.72
N PRO A 180 -32.00 -16.21 8.43
CA PRO A 180 -33.32 -16.64 7.99
C PRO A 180 -33.66 -18.08 8.40
N GLY A 181 -32.65 -18.92 8.64
CA GLY A 181 -32.81 -20.32 9.05
C GLY A 181 -33.01 -20.52 10.55
N GLY A 182 -32.95 -19.46 11.38
CA GLY A 182 -33.17 -19.56 12.82
C GLY A 182 -32.07 -20.30 13.59
N TYR A 183 -30.87 -20.41 13.01
CA TYR A 183 -29.72 -21.08 13.64
C TYR A 183 -28.82 -20.13 14.44
N GLY A 184 -29.21 -18.85 14.58
CA GLY A 184 -28.56 -17.87 15.45
C GLY A 184 -29.27 -17.75 16.81
N LEU A 185 -28.53 -17.37 17.85
CA LEU A 185 -29.04 -17.03 19.19
C LEU A 185 -30.21 -16.04 19.15
#